data_AF-A0A5J5TUE0-F1
#
_entry.id   AF-A0A5J5TUE0-F1
#
_cell.length_a   1.000
_cell.length_b   1.000
_cell.length_c   1.000
_cell.angle_alpha   90.00
_cell.angle_beta   90.00
_cell.angle_gamma   90.00
#
_symmetry.space_group_name_H-M   'P 1'
#
loop_
_entity.id
_entity.type
_entity.pdbx_description
1 polymer ?
#
loop_
_entity_poly.entity_id
_entity_poly.type
_entity_poly.pdbx_seq_one_letter_code
_entity_poly.pdbx_strand_id
1 'polypeptide(L)'
;YVHIRIQQRNGRKSLTTVQGLKKEFSYNKILKDLKKEFCCNGTVVQDPELGQVIQLQGDQRKNVSTFLVQAGIVKKDNIKIHGF
;
A
#
# COMPACT_ATOMS: atom_id res chain seq x y z
N TYR A 1 11.59 2.51 6.48
CA TYR A 1 10.56 1.51 6.81
C TYR A 1 9.33 1.80 5.97
N VAL A 2 8.65 0.75 5.49
CA VAL A 2 7.37 0.87 4.78
C VAL A 2 6.25 0.68 5.77
N HIS A 3 5.33 1.65 5.81
CA HIS A 3 4.20 1.63 6.71
C HIS A 3 2.94 1.30 5.93
N ILE A 4 2.26 0.22 6.32
CA ILE A 4 0.96 -0.15 5.80
C ILE A 4 -0.06 0.22 6.88
N ARG A 5 -0.90 1.22 6.62
CA ARG A 5 -1.93 1.68 7.54
C ARG A 5 -3.31 1.34 7.00
N ILE A 6 -4.25 1.08 7.89
CA ILE A 6 -5.67 0.99 7.53
C ILE A 6 -6.42 2.18 8.12
N GLN A 7 -7.34 2.73 7.34
CA GLN A 7 -8.28 3.77 7.76
C GLN A 7 -9.69 3.34 7.39
N GLN A 8 -10.66 3.57 8.28
CA GLN A 8 -12.06 3.30 7.97
C GLN A 8 -12.61 4.50 7.18
N ARG A 9 -13.15 4.25 5.98
CA ARG A 9 -13.73 5.30 5.12
C ARG A 9 -15.17 5.57 5.51
N ASN A 10 -16.05 4.58 5.35
CA ASN A 10 -17.49 4.68 5.66
C ASN A 10 -18.03 3.32 6.11
N GLY A 11 -18.60 3.22 7.30
CA GLY A 11 -19.20 1.98 7.80
C GLY A 11 -18.23 0.79 7.65
N ARG A 12 -18.54 -0.19 6.80
CA ARG A 12 -17.67 -1.36 6.56
C ARG A 12 -16.55 -1.13 5.52
N LYS A 13 -16.50 0.02 4.86
CA LYS A 13 -15.49 0.33 3.84
C LYS A 13 -14.23 0.85 4.50
N SER A 14 -13.09 0.24 4.17
CA SER A 14 -11.76 0.66 4.62
C SER A 14 -10.89 1.10 3.45
N LEU A 15 -9.84 1.83 3.76
CA LEU A 15 -8.80 2.29 2.87
C LEU A 15 -7.46 1.83 3.43
N THR A 16 -6.68 1.12 2.63
CA THR A 16 -5.32 0.74 2.99
C THR A 16 -4.36 1.72 2.34
N THR A 17 -3.45 2.31 3.12
CA THR A 17 -2.43 3.23 2.63
C THR A 17 -1.03 2.65 2.84
N VAL A 18 -0.21 2.72 1.79
CA VAL A 18 1.18 2.26 1.78
C VAL A 18 2.09 3.46 1.67
N GLN A 19 2.90 3.67 2.70
CA GLN A 19 3.78 4.82 2.85
C GLN A 19 5.24 4.38 2.94
N GLY A 20 6.16 5.23 2.51
CA GLY A 20 7.61 4.99 2.68
C GLY A 20 8.24 4.07 1.62
N LEU A 21 7.60 3.89 0.47
CA LEU A 21 8.23 3.27 -0.70
C LEU A 21 9.35 4.20 -1.23
N LYS A 22 10.41 3.62 -1.80
CA LYS A 22 11.50 4.41 -2.40
C LYS A 22 11.00 5.07 -3.68
N LYS A 23 11.40 6.33 -3.90
CA LYS A 23 11.07 7.12 -5.10
C LYS A 23 11.61 6.53 -6.41
N GLU A 24 12.59 5.64 -6.32
CA GLU A 24 13.19 4.95 -7.48
C GLU A 24 12.24 3.92 -8.12
N PHE A 25 11.23 3.45 -7.38
CA PHE A 25 10.26 2.49 -7.91
C PHE A 25 9.17 3.18 -8.72
N SER A 26 8.74 2.51 -9.80
CA SER A 26 7.60 2.95 -10.59
C SER A 26 6.28 2.63 -9.87
N TYR A 27 5.76 3.58 -9.10
CA TYR A 27 4.47 3.47 -8.40
C TYR A 27 3.32 3.06 -9.32
N ASN A 28 3.31 3.54 -10.57
CA ASN A 28 2.28 3.20 -11.55
C ASN A 28 2.30 1.71 -11.95
N LYS A 29 3.48 1.09 -12.02
CA LYS A 29 3.60 -0.34 -12.31
C LYS A 29 3.12 -1.16 -11.13
N ILE A 30 3.61 -0.84 -9.93
CA ILE A 30 3.19 -1.47 -8.67
C ILE A 30 1.67 -1.36 -8.51
N LEU A 31 1.09 -0.18 -8.74
CA LEU A 31 -0.35 0.05 -8.68
C LEU A 31 -1.11 -0.86 -9.68
N LYS A 32 -0.61 -1.01 -10.90
CA LYS A 32 -1.25 -1.84 -11.94
C LYS A 32 -1.25 -3.31 -11.53
N ASP A 33 -0.14 -3.80 -10.98
CA ASP A 33 -0.02 -5.18 -10.51
C ASP A 33 -0.91 -5.43 -9.29
N LEU A 34 -0.90 -4.51 -8.32
CA LEU A 34 -1.79 -4.57 -7.14
C LEU A 34 -3.29 -4.58 -7.54
N LYS A 35 -3.69 -3.76 -8.52
CA LYS A 35 -5.07 -3.73 -9.04
C LYS A 35 -5.45 -5.06 -9.68
N LYS A 36 -4.54 -5.66 -10.44
CA LYS A 36 -4.76 -6.92 -11.15
C LYS A 36 -4.86 -8.10 -10.19
N GLU A 37 -4.01 -8.13 -9.16
CA GLU A 37 -3.92 -9.25 -8.23
C GLU A 37 -4.99 -9.20 -7.14
N PHE A 38 -5.33 -8.00 -6.64
CA PHE A 38 -6.30 -7.87 -5.55
C PHE A 38 -7.72 -7.55 -6.00
N CYS A 39 -7.95 -7.40 -7.31
CA CYS A 39 -9.24 -6.99 -7.89
C CYS A 39 -9.84 -5.73 -7.21
N CYS A 40 -8.98 -4.86 -6.67
CA CYS A 40 -9.37 -3.67 -5.93
C CYS A 40 -8.99 -2.43 -6.71
N ASN A 41 -9.75 -1.35 -6.53
CA ASN A 41 -9.33 -0.06 -7.06
C ASN A 41 -8.29 0.59 -6.13
N GLY A 42 -7.47 1.45 -6.71
CA GLY A 42 -6.40 2.13 -6.02
C GLY A 42 -5.93 3.36 -6.78
N THR A 43 -5.27 4.27 -6.06
CA THR A 43 -4.69 5.49 -6.62
C THR A 43 -3.34 5.77 -5.99
N VAL A 44 -2.47 6.45 -6.73
CA VAL A 44 -1.25 7.04 -6.18
C VAL A 44 -1.60 8.47 -5.80
N VAL A 45 -1.38 8.83 -4.55
CA VAL A 45 -1.59 10.19 -4.03
C VAL A 45 -0.23 10.75 -3.63
N GLN A 46 -0.04 12.04 -3.88
CA GLN A 46 1.16 12.74 -3.43
C GLN A 46 0.80 13.54 -2.18
N ASP A 47 1.29 13.08 -1.04
CA ASP A 47 1.19 13.78 0.23
C ASP A 47 2.39 14.74 0.39
N PRO A 48 2.18 15.99 0.83
CA PRO A 48 3.24 16.98 1.00
C PRO A 48 4.25 16.60 2.09
N GLU A 49 3.83 15.90 3.15
CA GLU A 49 4.72 15.44 4.22
C GLU A 49 5.30 14.05 3.99
N LEU A 50 4.50 13.12 3.46
CA LEU A 50 4.84 11.69 3.38
C LEU A 50 5.36 11.28 2.00
N GLY A 51 5.30 12.19 1.01
CA GLY A 51 5.66 11.92 -0.37
C GLY A 51 4.59 11.14 -1.13
N GLN A 52 5.01 10.35 -2.11
CA GLN A 52 4.07 9.52 -2.87
C GLN A 52 3.62 8.31 -2.05
N VAL A 53 2.31 8.16 -1.90
CA VAL A 53 1.66 7.06 -1.20
C VAL A 53 0.72 6.32 -2.14
N ILE A 54 0.57 5.02 -1.92
CA ILE A 54 -0.42 4.21 -2.64
C ILE A 54 -1.61 4.00 -1.73
N GLN A 55 -2.80 4.33 -2.23
CA GLN A 55 -4.07 4.08 -1.56
C GLN A 55 -4.83 2.97 -2.28
N LEU A 56 -5.29 1.96 -1.54
CA LEU A 56 -6.08 0.84 -2.04
C LEU A 56 -7.42 0.78 -1.31
N GLN A 57 -8.48 0.39 -2.00
CA GLN A 57 -9.78 0.15 -1.40
C GLN A 57 -9.82 -1.20 -0.67
N GLY A 58 -10.46 -1.22 0.50
CA GLY A 58 -10.58 -2.40 1.36
C GLY A 58 -9.45 -2.54 2.40
N ASP A 59 -9.58 -3.54 3.27
CA ASP A 59 -8.45 -4.01 4.10
C ASP A 59 -7.61 -4.96 3.26
N GLN A 60 -6.45 -4.48 2.81
CA GLN A 60 -5.49 -5.25 2.02
C GLN A 60 -4.15 -5.40 2.75
N ARG A 61 -4.11 -5.17 4.07
CA ARG A 61 -2.84 -5.07 4.81
C ARG A 61 -1.96 -6.30 4.71
N LYS A 62 -2.57 -7.49 4.79
CA LYS A 62 -1.87 -8.78 4.68
C LYS A 62 -1.39 -9.00 3.24
N ASN A 63 -2.27 -8.77 2.27
CA ASN A 63 -2.00 -9.00 0.86
C ASN A 63 -0.89 -8.09 0.34
N VAL A 64 -0.94 -6.80 0.67
CA VAL A 64 0.12 -5.83 0.34
C VAL A 64 1.44 -6.22 0.97
N SER A 65 1.45 -6.61 2.26
CA SER A 65 2.68 -7.03 2.92
C SER A 65 3.31 -8.25 2.23
N THR A 66 2.50 -9.23 1.84
CA THR A 66 2.98 -10.42 1.13
C THR A 66 3.50 -10.06 -0.25
N PHE A 67 2.78 -9.24 -1.01
CA PHE A 67 3.18 -8.79 -2.35
C PHE A 67 4.51 -8.03 -2.32
N LEU A 68 4.70 -7.09 -1.38
CA LEU A 68 5.93 -6.31 -1.29
C LEU A 68 7.17 -7.19 -1.00
N VAL A 69 6.98 -8.26 -0.23
CA VAL A 69 8.04 -9.23 0.06
C VAL A 69 8.29 -10.15 -1.14
N GLN A 70 7.24 -10.67 -1.77
CA GLN A 70 7.34 -11.56 -2.94
C GLN A 70 7.94 -10.85 -4.16
N ALA A 71 7.55 -9.60 -4.41
CA ALA A 71 8.11 -8.77 -5.48
C ALA A 71 9.55 -8.31 -5.19
N GLY A 72 10.13 -8.62 -4.02
CA GLY A 72 11.48 -8.24 -3.64
C GLY A 72 11.68 -6.74 -3.42
N ILE A 73 10.59 -5.97 -3.30
CA ILE A 73 10.64 -4.51 -3.15
C ILE A 73 11.10 -4.14 -1.75
N VAL A 74 10.61 -4.87 -0.74
CA VAL A 74 10.86 -4.57 0.67
C VAL A 74 11.10 -5.87 1.43
N LYS A 75 12.12 -5.88 2.30
CA LYS A 75 12.33 -6.97 3.25
C LYS A 75 11.24 -6.97 4.32
N LYS A 76 10.84 -8.15 4.80
CA LYS A 76 9.79 -8.33 5.80
C LYS A 76 10.05 -7.49 7.08
N ASP A 77 11.30 -7.41 7.53
CA ASP A 77 11.71 -6.61 8.69
C ASP A 77 11.47 -5.11 8.54
N ASN A 78 11.42 -4.63 7.30
CA ASN A 78 11.24 -3.21 7.00
C ASN A 78 9.76 -2.82 6.86
N ILE A 79 8.82 -3.77 6.98
CA ILE A 79 7.38 -3.53 6.87
C ILE A 79 6.78 -3.41 8.27
N LYS A 80 6.11 -2.28 8.53
CA LYS A 80 5.32 -2.06 9.75
C LYS A 80 3.84 -1.98 9.37
N ILE A 81 3.06 -2.93 9.86
CA ILE A 81 1.61 -2.95 9.66
C ILE A 81 0.96 -2.25 10.85
N HIS A 82 0.19 -1.21 10.59
CA HIS A 82 -0.59 -0.44 11.56
C HIS A 82 -2.06 -0.79 11.35
N GLY A 83 -2.62 -1.57 12.27
CA GLY A 83 -4.02 -1.93 12.32
C GLY A 83 -4.78 -1.13 13.38
N PHE A 84 -6.11 -1.18 13.29
CA PHE A 84 -6.97 -1.01 14.46
C PHE A 84 -6.78 -2.19 15.43
#